data_AF-A0A1T0CF96-F1
#
_entry.id   AF-A0A1T0CF96-F1
#
_cell.length_a   1.000
_cell.length_b   1.000
_cell.length_c   1.000
_cell.angle_alpha   90.00
_cell.angle_beta   90.00
_cell.angle_gamma   90.00
#
_symmetry.space_group_name_H-M   'P 1'
#
loop_
_entity.id
_entity.type
_entity.pdbx_description
1 polymer ?
#
loop_
_entity_poly.entity_id
_entity_poly.type
_entity_poly.pdbx_seq_one_letter_code
_entity_poly.pdbx_strand_id
1 'polypeptide(L)'
;MNNEISDLINQAVSNILINSSSENKLKNLIKKHELKIHFIPRNYRIFGGILQSMNIQFGNFLEEFMTLLIKSDGRYEILEDYSGKKSNKFQLSAQNDNRIDQFISLCQYSNIINLDEEFLKLLNEIKNDDDLNLSSISHDIDILFKNKETGIVYYLEVKYNDDHDTGKFVDINRKFIKTYAYLVRELPNTQIKPILFFFNNKKMKGNIYVPENTNIRRGKSFFDEFLKIKYEDVDLYMRTLSESSENIKAFDDLYRKIMAIK
;
A
#
# COMPACT_ATOMS: atom_id res chain seq x y z
N MET A 1 -13.57 -10.98 -16.70
CA MET A 1 -12.28 -10.27 -16.59
C MET A 1 -11.57 -10.23 -17.95
N ASN A 2 -10.91 -9.13 -18.31
CA ASN A 2 -10.12 -9.04 -19.55
C ASN A 2 -8.92 -10.02 -19.48
N ASN A 3 -8.57 -10.68 -20.59
CA ASN A 3 -7.44 -11.60 -20.67
C ASN A 3 -6.12 -10.91 -20.28
N GLU A 4 -5.94 -9.64 -20.67
CA GLU A 4 -4.73 -8.87 -20.34
C GLU A 4 -4.50 -8.72 -18.82
N ILE A 5 -5.58 -8.56 -18.04
CA ILE A 5 -5.50 -8.44 -16.58
C ILE A 5 -5.16 -9.80 -15.96
N SER A 6 -5.74 -10.88 -16.50
CA SER A 6 -5.49 -12.24 -16.06
C SER A 6 -4.02 -12.62 -16.28
N ASP A 7 -3.50 -12.31 -17.48
CA ASP A 7 -2.10 -12.56 -17.85
C ASP A 7 -1.14 -11.77 -16.96
N LEU A 8 -1.49 -10.52 -16.65
CA LEU A 8 -0.70 -9.67 -15.77
C LEU A 8 -0.62 -10.22 -14.34
N ILE A 9 -1.76 -10.65 -13.79
CA ILE A 9 -1.81 -11.28 -12.47
C ILE A 9 -0.97 -12.57 -12.47
N ASN A 10 -1.11 -13.42 -13.50
CA ASN A 10 -0.35 -14.67 -13.61
C ASN A 10 1.17 -14.43 -13.69
N GLN A 11 1.58 -13.44 -14.47
CA GLN A 11 2.98 -13.06 -14.60
C GLN A 11 3.54 -12.56 -13.27
N ALA A 12 2.79 -11.72 -12.56
CA ALA A 12 3.21 -11.20 -11.26
C ALA A 12 3.34 -12.31 -10.20
N VAL A 13 2.36 -13.23 -10.11
CA VAL A 13 2.43 -14.39 -9.22
C VAL A 13 3.67 -15.24 -9.52
N SER A 14 3.93 -15.51 -10.79
CA SER A 14 5.12 -16.25 -11.23
C SER A 14 6.41 -15.53 -10.83
N ASN A 15 6.48 -14.21 -11.02
CA ASN A 15 7.65 -13.40 -10.64
C ASN A 15 7.88 -13.40 -9.12
N ILE A 16 6.82 -13.30 -8.30
CA ILE A 16 6.93 -13.37 -6.83
C ILE A 16 7.49 -14.74 -6.40
N LEU A 17 6.98 -15.82 -6.97
CA LEU A 17 7.45 -17.18 -6.70
C LEU A 17 8.94 -17.35 -7.02
N ILE A 18 9.36 -16.94 -8.22
CA ILE A 18 10.75 -17.02 -8.68
C ILE A 18 11.67 -16.15 -7.79
N ASN A 19 11.29 -14.91 -7.54
CA ASN A 19 12.11 -13.96 -6.79
C ASN A 19 12.26 -14.35 -5.31
N SER A 20 11.20 -14.87 -4.69
CA SER A 20 11.23 -15.30 -3.28
C SER A 20 11.95 -16.62 -3.06
N SER A 21 12.07 -17.47 -4.09
CA SER A 21 12.77 -18.76 -4.02
C SER A 21 14.17 -18.76 -4.65
N SER A 22 14.71 -17.58 -5.00
CA SER A 22 16.05 -17.44 -5.57
C SER A 22 17.14 -17.99 -4.65
N GLU A 23 18.19 -18.58 -5.24
CA GLU A 23 19.28 -19.21 -4.48
C GLU A 23 19.95 -18.26 -3.49
N ASN A 24 20.13 -17.00 -3.87
CA ASN A 24 20.77 -16.00 -3.01
C ASN A 24 19.92 -15.71 -1.76
N LYS A 25 18.60 -15.53 -1.92
CA LYS A 25 17.70 -15.37 -0.77
C LYS A 25 17.70 -16.63 0.11
N LEU A 26 17.65 -17.81 -0.52
CA LEU A 26 17.66 -19.07 0.19
C LEU A 26 18.95 -19.25 1.03
N LYS A 27 20.12 -19.00 0.45
CA LYS A 27 21.42 -19.03 1.14
C LYS A 27 21.44 -18.09 2.35
N ASN A 28 20.89 -16.88 2.20
CA ASN A 28 20.82 -15.91 3.30
C ASN A 28 19.87 -16.36 4.42
N LEU A 29 18.71 -16.94 4.08
CA LEU A 29 17.78 -17.49 5.07
C LEU A 29 18.40 -18.67 5.82
N ILE A 30 19.08 -19.59 5.13
CA ILE A 30 19.79 -20.72 5.74
C ILE A 30 20.78 -20.20 6.78
N LYS A 31 21.71 -19.32 6.38
CA LYS A 31 22.71 -18.72 7.28
C LYS A 31 22.07 -18.04 8.50
N LYS A 32 20.99 -17.29 8.29
CA LYS A 32 20.26 -16.60 9.37
C LYS A 32 19.62 -17.56 10.37
N HIS A 33 19.15 -18.73 9.93
CA HIS A 33 18.44 -19.68 10.77
C HIS A 33 19.32 -20.76 11.40
N GLU A 34 20.50 -21.05 10.83
CA GLU A 34 21.50 -21.95 11.42
C GLU A 34 22.04 -21.45 12.75
N LEU A 35 22.21 -20.13 12.90
CA LEU A 35 22.76 -19.52 14.11
C LEU A 35 21.74 -19.35 15.25
N LYS A 36 20.47 -19.70 15.01
CA LYS A 36 19.36 -19.42 15.95
C LYS A 36 18.95 -20.67 16.71
N ILE A 37 19.12 -20.64 18.04
CA ILE A 37 18.51 -21.60 18.97
C ILE A 37 16.99 -21.40 18.96
N HIS A 38 16.23 -22.43 18.56
CA HIS A 38 14.77 -22.35 18.44
C HIS A 38 14.16 -23.76 18.41
N PHE A 39 12.94 -23.93 18.93
CA PHE A 39 12.22 -25.21 18.91
C PHE A 39 11.64 -25.60 17.54
N ILE A 40 11.32 -24.63 16.66
CA ILE A 40 10.81 -24.90 15.31
C ILE A 40 11.98 -25.38 14.44
N PRO A 41 11.86 -26.51 13.72
CA PRO A 41 12.96 -27.02 12.91
C PRO A 41 13.43 -26.02 11.85
N ARG A 42 14.73 -26.05 11.55
CA ARG A 42 15.40 -25.09 10.63
C ARG A 42 14.66 -24.94 9.30
N ASN A 43 14.30 -26.04 8.64
CA ASN A 43 13.71 -26.00 7.29
C ASN A 43 12.30 -25.38 7.29
N TYR A 44 11.51 -25.58 8.35
CA TYR A 44 10.22 -24.88 8.51
C TYR A 44 10.40 -23.37 8.73
N ARG A 45 11.43 -22.95 9.46
CA ARG A 45 11.74 -21.52 9.63
C ARG A 45 12.20 -20.88 8.33
N ILE A 46 12.99 -21.59 7.52
CA ILE A 46 13.39 -21.14 6.17
C ILE A 46 12.14 -21.00 5.28
N PHE A 47 11.30 -22.04 5.23
CA PHE A 47 10.07 -22.02 4.44
C PHE A 47 9.13 -20.87 4.86
N GLY A 48 8.91 -20.70 6.17
CA GLY A 48 8.13 -19.58 6.70
C GLY A 48 8.73 -18.21 6.34
N GLY A 49 10.06 -18.08 6.33
CA GLY A 49 10.73 -16.85 5.87
C GLY A 49 10.51 -16.57 4.38
N ILE A 50 10.44 -17.60 3.54
CA ILE A 50 10.12 -17.45 2.11
C ILE A 50 8.67 -16.99 1.93
N LEU A 51 7.70 -17.63 2.62
CA LEU A 51 6.29 -17.23 2.56
C LEU A 51 6.10 -15.80 3.07
N GLN A 52 6.80 -15.41 4.13
CA GLN A 52 6.78 -14.03 4.62
C GLN A 52 7.34 -13.04 3.57
N SER A 53 8.41 -13.38 2.87
CA SER A 53 8.92 -12.58 1.74
C SER A 53 7.86 -12.42 0.65
N MET A 54 7.13 -13.50 0.32
CA MET A 54 6.06 -13.44 -0.68
C MET A 54 4.93 -12.51 -0.25
N ASN A 55 4.50 -12.55 1.01
CA ASN A 55 3.49 -11.63 1.54
C ASN A 55 3.92 -10.15 1.46
N ILE A 56 5.19 -9.85 1.72
CA ILE A 56 5.73 -8.49 1.55
C ILE A 56 5.72 -8.09 0.07
N GLN A 57 6.19 -8.97 -0.81
CA GLN A 57 6.20 -8.72 -2.25
C GLN A 57 4.80 -8.59 -2.84
N PHE A 58 3.79 -9.24 -2.25
CA PHE A 58 2.41 -9.08 -2.65
C PHE A 58 1.91 -7.64 -2.44
N GLY A 59 2.36 -6.96 -1.38
CA GLY A 59 2.10 -5.53 -1.19
C GLY A 59 2.61 -4.69 -2.37
N ASN A 60 3.87 -4.89 -2.77
CA ASN A 60 4.46 -4.21 -3.93
C ASN A 60 3.71 -4.55 -5.23
N PHE A 61 3.30 -5.81 -5.39
CA PHE A 61 2.49 -6.22 -6.53
C PHE A 61 1.16 -5.47 -6.58
N LEU A 62 0.49 -5.25 -5.44
CA LEU A 62 -0.75 -4.49 -5.43
C LEU A 62 -0.55 -3.06 -5.92
N GLU A 63 0.57 -2.40 -5.57
CA GLU A 63 0.90 -1.06 -6.07
C GLU A 63 1.07 -1.06 -7.61
N GLU A 64 1.83 -2.01 -8.15
CA GLU A 64 2.02 -2.17 -9.60
C GLU A 64 0.68 -2.49 -10.30
N PHE A 65 -0.06 -3.44 -9.75
CA PHE A 65 -1.35 -3.88 -10.28
C PHE A 65 -2.37 -2.75 -10.32
N MET A 66 -2.52 -2.00 -9.22
CA MET A 66 -3.43 -0.85 -9.18
C MET A 66 -2.99 0.25 -10.15
N THR A 67 -1.68 0.50 -10.29
CA THR A 67 -1.16 1.45 -11.28
C THR A 67 -1.59 1.07 -12.70
N LEU A 68 -1.48 -0.21 -13.04
CA LEU A 68 -1.87 -0.74 -14.35
C LEU A 68 -3.38 -0.65 -14.58
N LEU A 69 -4.20 -0.98 -13.57
CA LEU A 69 -5.65 -0.83 -13.65
C LEU A 69 -6.04 0.63 -13.93
N ILE A 70 -5.46 1.58 -13.19
CA ILE A 70 -5.71 3.02 -13.37
C ILE A 70 -5.26 3.49 -14.76
N LYS A 71 -4.10 3.04 -15.24
CA LYS A 71 -3.62 3.32 -16.62
C LYS A 71 -4.60 2.79 -17.67
N SER A 72 -5.07 1.56 -17.51
CA SER A 72 -5.96 0.88 -18.46
C SER A 72 -7.33 1.53 -18.59
N ASP A 73 -7.78 2.25 -17.56
CA ASP A 73 -9.07 2.92 -17.56
C ASP A 73 -9.14 4.04 -18.63
N GLY A 74 -8.00 4.69 -18.90
CA GLY A 74 -7.84 5.73 -19.92
C GLY A 74 -8.20 7.15 -19.47
N ARG A 75 -9.06 7.32 -18.46
CA ARG A 75 -9.44 8.63 -17.88
C ARG A 75 -8.30 9.31 -17.11
N TYR A 76 -7.30 8.54 -16.69
CA TYR A 76 -6.25 9.00 -15.80
C TYR A 76 -4.86 8.97 -16.46
N GLU A 77 -3.99 9.81 -15.96
CA GLU A 77 -2.55 9.87 -16.25
C GLU A 77 -1.79 9.59 -14.95
N ILE A 78 -0.82 8.69 -14.97
CA ILE A 78 0.06 8.45 -13.82
C ILE A 78 1.16 9.51 -13.83
N LEU A 79 1.38 10.16 -12.69
CA LEU A 79 2.49 11.08 -12.49
C LEU A 79 3.76 10.26 -12.17
N GLU A 80 4.39 9.75 -13.22
CA GLU A 80 5.59 8.89 -13.18
C GLU A 80 6.78 9.57 -12.51
N ASP A 81 6.78 10.90 -12.41
CA ASP A 81 7.85 11.63 -11.74
C ASP A 81 7.94 11.32 -10.25
N TYR A 82 6.84 10.85 -9.65
CA TYR A 82 6.72 10.58 -8.22
C TYR A 82 6.26 9.13 -7.93
N SER A 83 5.31 8.62 -8.70
CA SER A 83 4.63 7.33 -8.44
C SER A 83 5.59 6.15 -8.53
N GLY A 84 5.60 5.28 -7.50
CA GLY A 84 6.47 4.10 -7.45
C GLY A 84 7.97 4.42 -7.39
N LYS A 85 8.37 5.69 -7.40
CA LYS A 85 9.77 6.08 -7.23
C LYS A 85 10.16 6.03 -5.76
N LYS A 86 11.35 5.48 -5.53
CA LYS A 86 11.95 5.43 -4.21
C LYS A 86 12.69 6.72 -3.91
N SER A 87 12.60 7.17 -2.67
CA SER A 87 13.42 8.24 -2.09
C SER A 87 13.26 9.60 -2.78
N ASN A 88 12.05 9.94 -3.25
CA ASN A 88 11.72 11.29 -3.69
C ASN A 88 12.07 12.30 -2.60
N LYS A 89 12.59 13.47 -2.99
CA LYS A 89 12.98 14.52 -2.04
C LYS A 89 11.84 15.50 -1.89
N PHE A 90 11.29 15.58 -0.68
CA PHE A 90 10.24 16.52 -0.33
C PHE A 90 10.67 17.46 0.79
N GLN A 91 9.91 18.53 0.96
CA GLN A 91 10.06 19.46 2.06
C GLN A 91 8.83 19.39 2.97
N LEU A 92 9.08 19.47 4.28
CA LEU A 92 8.04 19.62 5.29
C LEU A 92 8.44 20.70 6.28
N SER A 93 7.51 21.60 6.58
CA SER A 93 7.68 22.60 7.62
C SER A 93 7.55 21.99 9.01
N ALA A 94 8.27 22.56 9.96
CA ALA A 94 8.13 22.20 11.37
C ALA A 94 6.70 22.40 11.87
N GLN A 95 6.01 23.44 11.38
CA GLN A 95 4.62 23.69 11.72
C GLN A 95 3.68 22.58 11.24
N ASN A 96 3.78 22.14 9.98
CA ASN A 96 2.97 21.01 9.49
C ASN A 96 3.30 19.69 10.20
N ASP A 97 4.58 19.44 10.49
CA ASP A 97 4.98 18.22 11.19
C ASP A 97 4.31 18.14 12.58
N ASN A 98 4.36 19.25 13.33
CA ASN A 98 3.73 19.36 14.64
C ASN A 98 2.20 19.28 14.55
N ARG A 99 1.59 19.98 13.58
CA ARG A 99 0.12 19.96 13.35
C ARG A 99 -0.40 18.55 13.12
N ILE A 100 0.32 17.75 12.32
CA ILE A 100 -0.04 16.35 12.05
C ILE A 100 0.07 15.51 13.33
N ASP A 101 1.15 15.65 14.10
CA ASP A 101 1.33 14.90 15.34
C ASP A 101 0.30 15.28 16.42
N GLN A 102 -0.10 16.56 16.47
CA GLN A 102 -1.19 17.03 17.31
C GLN A 102 -2.54 16.41 16.89
N PHE A 103 -2.84 16.38 15.60
CA PHE A 103 -4.06 15.74 15.10
C PHE A 103 -4.10 14.23 15.42
N ILE A 104 -2.99 13.52 15.22
CA ILE A 104 -2.88 12.10 15.59
C ILE A 104 -3.15 11.91 17.08
N SER A 105 -2.55 12.75 17.93
CA SER A 105 -2.76 12.72 19.39
C SER A 105 -4.22 13.02 19.74
N LEU A 106 -4.83 14.02 19.11
CA LEU A 106 -6.24 14.38 19.29
C LEU A 106 -7.14 13.17 19.01
N CYS A 107 -6.92 12.46 17.90
CA CYS A 107 -7.70 11.27 17.55
C CYS A 107 -7.52 10.14 18.57
N GLN A 108 -6.34 9.99 19.16
CA GLN A 108 -6.06 8.93 20.14
C GLN A 108 -6.67 9.17 21.52
N TYR A 109 -6.74 10.43 21.94
CA TYR A 109 -7.09 10.78 23.32
C TYR A 109 -8.46 11.44 23.47
N SER A 110 -9.11 11.85 22.38
CA SER A 110 -10.43 12.47 22.42
C SER A 110 -11.54 11.44 22.34
N ASN A 111 -12.50 11.52 23.27
CA ASN A 111 -13.66 10.62 23.29
C ASN A 111 -14.78 11.05 22.34
N ILE A 112 -14.75 12.29 21.83
CA ILE A 112 -15.76 12.87 20.93
C ILE A 112 -15.02 13.75 19.92
N ILE A 113 -14.65 13.19 18.78
CA ILE A 113 -14.08 13.92 17.64
C ILE A 113 -15.02 13.78 16.45
N ASN A 114 -15.38 14.90 15.82
CA ASN A 114 -16.02 14.86 14.51
C ASN A 114 -14.93 14.70 13.45
N LEU A 115 -14.61 13.46 13.11
CA LEU A 115 -13.47 13.14 12.24
C LEU A 115 -13.60 13.76 10.85
N ASP A 116 -14.81 13.79 10.28
CA ASP A 116 -15.05 14.35 8.94
C ASP A 116 -14.70 15.85 8.89
N GLU A 117 -15.04 16.61 9.94
CA GLU A 117 -14.78 18.05 10.05
C GLU A 117 -13.31 18.34 10.40
N GLU A 118 -12.76 17.69 11.43
CA GLU A 118 -11.40 17.94 11.89
C GLU A 118 -10.35 17.51 10.86
N PHE A 119 -10.60 16.43 10.12
CA PHE A 119 -9.71 16.01 9.04
C PHE A 119 -9.71 17.01 7.89
N LEU A 120 -10.89 17.51 7.48
CA LEU A 120 -10.98 18.53 6.43
C LEU A 120 -10.27 19.82 6.83
N LYS A 121 -10.44 20.24 8.09
CA LYS A 121 -9.73 21.38 8.67
C LYS A 121 -8.22 21.17 8.61
N LEU A 122 -7.73 20.01 9.04
CA LEU A 122 -6.31 19.64 8.95
C LEU A 122 -5.78 19.76 7.51
N LEU A 123 -6.48 19.18 6.52
CA LEU A 123 -6.03 19.24 5.12
C LEU A 123 -5.95 20.68 4.59
N ASN A 124 -6.88 21.55 5.00
CA ASN A 124 -6.89 22.97 4.64
C ASN A 124 -5.74 23.73 5.31
N GLU A 125 -5.50 23.50 6.61
CA GLU A 125 -4.39 24.11 7.33
C GLU A 125 -3.03 23.69 6.75
N ILE A 126 -2.88 22.41 6.38
CA ILE A 126 -1.67 21.90 5.72
C ILE A 126 -1.43 22.61 4.39
N LYS A 127 -2.49 22.80 3.60
CA LYS A 127 -2.41 23.46 2.28
C LYS A 127 -2.04 24.94 2.37
N ASN A 128 -2.49 25.61 3.43
CA ASN A 128 -2.27 27.05 3.64
C ASN A 128 -1.01 27.34 4.46
N ASP A 129 -0.16 26.34 4.69
CA ASP A 129 1.07 26.47 5.46
C ASP A 129 2.10 27.33 4.71
N ASP A 130 2.55 28.40 5.36
CA ASP A 130 3.56 29.34 4.84
C ASP A 130 4.89 29.30 5.62
N ASP A 131 5.02 28.36 6.58
CA ASP A 131 6.22 28.21 7.40
C ASP A 131 7.44 27.86 6.53
N LEU A 132 8.52 28.64 6.72
CA LEU A 132 9.78 28.54 6.00
C LEU A 132 10.82 27.67 6.73
N ASN A 133 10.52 27.21 7.96
CA ASN A 133 11.39 26.30 8.69
C ASN A 133 11.27 24.87 8.14
N LEU A 134 12.04 24.58 7.10
CA LEU A 134 11.90 23.36 6.31
C LEU A 134 12.93 22.29 6.63
N SER A 135 12.43 21.06 6.63
CA SER A 135 13.23 19.84 6.66
C SER A 135 13.10 19.10 5.33
N SER A 136 14.23 18.60 4.80
CA SER A 136 14.26 17.75 3.61
C SER A 136 14.08 16.28 4.02
N ILE A 137 13.14 15.59 3.40
CA ILE A 137 12.78 14.21 3.73
C ILE A 137 12.82 13.37 2.44
N SER A 138 13.32 12.13 2.55
CA SER A 138 13.14 11.13 1.48
C SER A 138 11.84 10.37 1.73
N HIS A 139 10.98 10.31 0.73
CA HIS A 139 9.72 9.57 0.84
C HIS A 139 9.38 8.81 -0.44
N ASP A 140 8.73 7.66 -0.27
CA ASP A 140 8.20 6.84 -1.35
C ASP A 140 6.71 7.14 -1.49
N ILE A 141 6.22 7.30 -2.71
CA ILE A 141 4.79 7.47 -2.98
C ILE A 141 4.32 6.25 -3.74
N ASP A 142 3.30 5.57 -3.19
CA ASP A 142 2.73 4.38 -3.82
C ASP A 142 2.19 4.75 -5.21
N ILE A 143 1.10 5.53 -5.30
CA ILE A 143 0.53 5.95 -6.60
C ILE A 143 0.03 7.40 -6.55
N LEU A 144 0.39 8.18 -7.58
CA LEU A 144 -0.10 9.53 -7.81
C LEU A 144 -0.63 9.65 -9.25
N PHE A 145 -1.92 9.97 -9.40
CA PHE A 145 -2.55 9.99 -10.72
C PHE A 145 -3.49 11.18 -10.89
N LYS A 146 -3.57 11.69 -12.12
CA LYS A 146 -4.33 12.87 -12.48
C LYS A 146 -5.52 12.49 -13.36
N ASN A 147 -6.70 12.99 -13.04
CA ASN A 147 -7.82 12.93 -13.96
C ASN A 147 -7.57 13.93 -15.11
N LYS A 148 -7.58 13.44 -16.36
CA LYS A 148 -7.24 14.24 -17.54
C LYS A 148 -8.26 15.35 -17.82
N GLU A 149 -9.52 15.15 -17.45
CA GLU A 149 -10.62 16.08 -17.71
C GLU A 149 -10.70 17.17 -16.64
N THR A 150 -10.64 16.79 -15.36
CA THR A 150 -10.83 17.74 -14.24
C THR A 150 -9.54 18.35 -13.74
N GLY A 151 -8.39 17.75 -14.07
CA GLY A 151 -7.08 18.15 -13.58
C GLY A 151 -6.81 17.81 -12.11
N ILE A 152 -7.76 17.19 -11.41
CA ILE A 152 -7.61 16.76 -10.01
C ILE A 152 -6.56 15.65 -9.93
N VAL A 153 -5.64 15.78 -8.99
CA VAL A 153 -4.64 14.75 -8.66
C VAL A 153 -5.11 13.96 -7.46
N TYR A 154 -4.96 12.65 -7.53
CA TYR A 154 -5.29 11.69 -6.49
C TYR A 154 -4.01 11.04 -6.00
N TYR A 155 -3.75 11.14 -4.71
CA TYR A 155 -2.71 10.38 -4.02
C TYR A 155 -3.35 9.14 -3.42
N LEU A 156 -2.84 7.97 -3.76
CA LEU A 156 -3.32 6.69 -3.25
C LEU A 156 -2.23 6.05 -2.40
N GLU A 157 -2.50 5.83 -1.11
CA GLU A 157 -1.71 4.94 -0.27
C GLU A 157 -2.36 3.55 -0.29
N VAL A 158 -1.65 2.55 -0.78
CA VAL A 158 -2.19 1.21 -1.02
C VAL A 158 -1.94 0.32 0.18
N LYS A 159 -2.99 -0.35 0.65
CA LYS A 159 -2.93 -1.35 1.72
C LYS A 159 -3.72 -2.58 1.31
N TYR A 160 -3.22 -3.76 1.66
CA TYR A 160 -3.92 -5.00 1.36
C TYR A 160 -5.18 -5.17 2.23
N ASN A 161 -5.01 -5.02 3.54
CA ASN A 161 -6.04 -5.21 4.56
C ASN A 161 -6.01 -4.09 5.60
N ASP A 162 -7.14 -3.95 6.28
CA ASP A 162 -7.30 -3.12 7.48
C ASP A 162 -7.10 -4.00 8.74
N ASP A 163 -5.92 -4.61 8.89
CA ASP A 163 -5.62 -5.61 9.93
C ASP A 163 -4.33 -5.32 10.72
N HIS A 164 -3.84 -4.08 10.66
CA HIS A 164 -2.61 -3.68 11.32
C HIS A 164 -2.75 -3.63 12.85
N ASP A 165 -1.71 -4.13 13.54
CA ASP A 165 -1.54 -3.94 14.99
C ASP A 165 -1.52 -2.45 15.36
N THR A 166 -1.95 -2.12 16.58
CA THR A 166 -2.24 -0.74 17.02
C THR A 166 -1.12 0.25 16.74
N GLY A 167 0.15 -0.09 16.98
CA GLY A 167 1.28 0.81 16.70
C GLY A 167 1.45 1.12 15.21
N LYS A 168 1.42 0.07 14.37
CA LYS A 168 1.50 0.23 12.90
C LYS A 168 0.31 1.00 12.35
N PHE A 169 -0.86 0.84 12.97
CA PHE A 169 -2.07 1.54 12.56
C PHE A 169 -1.91 3.06 12.70
N VAL A 170 -1.35 3.56 13.81
CA VAL A 170 -1.06 5.00 13.98
C VAL A 170 -0.06 5.48 12.93
N ASP A 171 1.04 4.74 12.76
CA ASP A 171 2.14 5.17 11.90
C ASP A 171 1.73 5.24 10.42
N ILE A 172 0.86 4.33 9.97
CA ILE A 172 0.32 4.36 8.60
C ILE A 172 -0.52 5.61 8.36
N ASN A 173 -1.40 5.95 9.30
CA ASN A 173 -2.25 7.14 9.15
C ASN A 173 -1.43 8.43 9.26
N ARG A 174 -0.44 8.49 10.16
CA ARG A 174 0.52 9.60 10.22
C ARG A 174 1.29 9.74 8.91
N LYS A 175 1.83 8.63 8.38
CA LYS A 175 2.54 8.59 7.09
C LYS A 175 1.65 9.16 5.98
N PHE A 176 0.44 8.64 5.86
CA PHE A 176 -0.53 9.06 4.84
C PHE A 176 -0.78 10.58 4.85
N ILE A 177 -1.00 11.17 6.03
CA ILE A 177 -1.23 12.62 6.15
C ILE A 177 0.05 13.41 5.85
N LYS A 178 1.22 12.94 6.32
CA LYS A 178 2.51 13.56 5.99
C LYS A 178 2.78 13.55 4.49
N THR A 179 2.45 12.47 3.79
CA THR A 179 2.60 12.39 2.33
C THR A 179 1.72 13.39 1.61
N TYR A 180 0.48 13.60 2.06
CA TYR A 180 -0.34 14.69 1.54
C TYR A 180 0.33 16.06 1.75
N ALA A 181 0.90 16.31 2.94
CA ALA A 181 1.60 17.57 3.22
C ALA A 181 2.82 17.79 2.32
N TYR A 182 3.60 16.74 2.05
CA TYR A 182 4.71 16.79 1.10
C TYR A 182 4.22 17.19 -0.30
N LEU A 183 3.15 16.54 -0.77
CA LEU A 183 2.63 16.71 -2.11
C LEU A 183 2.02 18.08 -2.36
N VAL A 184 1.25 18.64 -1.40
CA VAL A 184 0.67 19.98 -1.59
C VAL A 184 1.74 21.06 -1.61
N ARG A 185 2.86 20.86 -0.91
CA ARG A 185 3.98 21.79 -0.95
C ARG A 185 4.77 21.68 -2.26
N GLU A 186 4.99 20.46 -2.73
CA GLU A 186 5.65 20.21 -4.02
C GLU A 186 4.82 20.73 -5.20
N LEU A 187 3.49 20.66 -5.09
CA LEU A 187 2.55 21.00 -6.17
C LEU A 187 1.50 22.03 -5.69
N PRO A 188 1.89 23.27 -5.34
CA PRO A 188 1.05 24.24 -4.61
C PRO A 188 -0.22 24.68 -5.34
N ASN A 189 -0.21 24.66 -6.68
CA ASN A 189 -1.34 25.04 -7.52
C ASN A 189 -2.22 23.86 -7.94
N THR A 190 -1.98 22.68 -7.38
CA THR A 190 -2.68 21.44 -7.76
C THR A 190 -3.71 21.07 -6.71
N GLN A 191 -4.92 20.74 -7.14
CA GLN A 191 -5.90 20.14 -6.25
C GLN A 191 -5.55 18.67 -6.03
N ILE A 192 -5.15 18.32 -4.82
CA ILE A 192 -4.77 16.95 -4.43
C ILE A 192 -5.83 16.36 -3.52
N LYS A 193 -6.30 15.15 -3.82
CA LYS A 193 -7.20 14.36 -2.98
C LYS A 193 -6.47 13.12 -2.47
N PRO A 194 -6.16 13.03 -1.15
CA PRO A 194 -5.52 11.86 -0.59
C PRO A 194 -6.56 10.76 -0.34
N ILE A 195 -6.22 9.53 -0.72
CA ILE A 195 -7.05 8.32 -0.59
C ILE A 195 -6.22 7.23 0.09
N LEU A 196 -6.68 6.78 1.26
CA LEU A 196 -6.18 5.56 1.89
C LEU A 196 -6.98 4.38 1.33
N PHE A 197 -6.34 3.56 0.51
CA PHE A 197 -6.99 2.47 -0.19
C PHE A 197 -6.71 1.13 0.48
N PHE A 198 -7.78 0.38 0.75
CA PHE A 198 -7.69 -1.02 1.15
C PHE A 198 -8.17 -1.91 0.01
N PHE A 199 -7.34 -2.84 -0.44
CA PHE A 199 -7.71 -3.75 -1.53
C PHE A 199 -8.93 -4.61 -1.20
N ASN A 200 -9.06 -5.04 0.05
CA ASN A 200 -10.20 -5.82 0.51
C ASN A 200 -11.34 -4.97 1.10
N ASN A 201 -12.58 -5.45 0.92
CA ASN A 201 -13.78 -4.77 1.42
C ASN A 201 -13.93 -4.80 2.95
N LYS A 202 -13.26 -5.73 3.64
CA LYS A 202 -13.44 -5.96 5.07
C LYS A 202 -12.99 -4.73 5.87
N LYS A 203 -13.87 -4.27 6.77
CA LYS A 203 -13.58 -3.28 7.81
C LYS A 203 -13.39 -3.99 9.13
N MET A 204 -12.32 -3.66 9.87
CA MET A 204 -12.08 -4.25 11.19
C MET A 204 -12.54 -3.34 12.33
N LYS A 205 -11.70 -2.40 12.79
CA LYS A 205 -11.98 -1.59 13.99
C LYS A 205 -12.49 -0.18 13.70
N GLY A 206 -12.58 0.19 12.42
CA GLY A 206 -12.88 1.56 12.00
C GLY A 206 -11.67 2.48 12.16
N ASN A 207 -11.51 3.39 11.20
CA ASN A 207 -10.42 4.34 11.23
C ASN A 207 -10.82 5.59 12.00
N ILE A 208 -10.02 5.96 13.00
CA ILE A 208 -10.22 7.15 13.85
C ILE A 208 -9.38 8.35 13.39
N TYR A 209 -8.57 8.20 12.35
CA TYR A 209 -7.63 9.21 11.84
C TYR A 209 -8.00 9.73 10.45
N VAL A 210 -8.65 8.88 9.64
CA VAL A 210 -9.03 9.21 8.26
C VAL A 210 -10.50 8.90 8.07
N PRO A 211 -11.31 9.86 7.57
CA PRO A 211 -12.74 9.65 7.45
C PRO A 211 -13.10 8.61 6.38
N GLU A 212 -13.97 7.69 6.76
CA GLU A 212 -14.29 6.48 6.00
C GLU A 212 -14.97 6.79 4.66
N ASN A 213 -15.88 7.77 4.65
CA ASN A 213 -16.72 8.05 3.48
C ASN A 213 -16.04 8.95 2.45
N THR A 214 -15.07 9.77 2.88
CA THR A 214 -14.45 10.78 2.02
C THR A 214 -13.06 10.37 1.56
N ASN A 215 -12.23 9.79 2.43
CA ASN A 215 -10.81 9.59 2.19
C ASN A 215 -10.35 8.13 2.27
N ILE A 216 -11.22 7.21 2.71
CA ILE A 216 -10.96 5.77 2.59
C ILE A 216 -11.74 5.23 1.39
N ARG A 217 -11.10 4.34 0.63
CA ARG A 217 -11.77 3.52 -0.37
C ARG A 217 -11.39 2.07 -0.16
N ARG A 218 -12.37 1.17 -0.22
CA ARG A 218 -12.16 -0.26 0.00
C ARG A 218 -12.62 -1.01 -1.22
N GLY A 219 -11.77 -1.89 -1.75
CA GLY A 219 -12.05 -2.78 -2.88
C GLY A 219 -13.08 -2.22 -3.84
N LYS A 220 -14.33 -2.67 -3.69
CA LYS A 220 -15.49 -2.26 -4.49
C LYS A 220 -15.66 -0.75 -4.63
N SER A 221 -15.60 0.04 -3.55
CA SER A 221 -15.85 1.49 -3.63
C SER A 221 -14.79 2.24 -4.43
N PHE A 222 -13.53 1.78 -4.40
CA PHE A 222 -12.50 2.34 -5.28
C PHE A 222 -12.78 1.97 -6.74
N PHE A 223 -13.07 0.70 -7.00
CA PHE A 223 -13.28 0.22 -8.36
C PHE A 223 -14.49 0.89 -9.00
N ASP A 224 -15.62 0.96 -8.30
CA ASP A 224 -16.85 1.59 -8.80
C ASP A 224 -16.65 3.09 -9.11
N GLU A 225 -15.82 3.81 -8.33
CA GLU A 225 -15.55 5.24 -8.54
C GLU A 225 -14.49 5.49 -9.63
N PHE A 226 -13.39 4.74 -9.60
CA PHE A 226 -12.17 5.06 -10.36
C PHE A 226 -11.88 4.13 -11.53
N LEU A 227 -12.56 2.99 -11.66
CA LEU A 227 -12.21 1.97 -12.66
C LEU A 227 -13.42 1.50 -13.47
N LYS A 228 -13.22 1.20 -14.75
CA LYS A 228 -14.21 0.49 -15.58
C LYS A 228 -14.31 -1.00 -15.23
N ILE A 229 -13.25 -1.56 -14.66
CA ILE A 229 -13.17 -2.98 -14.28
C ILE A 229 -13.90 -3.16 -12.95
N LYS A 230 -14.69 -4.23 -12.85
CA LYS A 230 -15.42 -4.56 -11.62
C LYS A 230 -14.52 -5.25 -10.61
N TYR A 231 -14.68 -4.87 -9.34
CA TYR A 231 -13.94 -5.50 -8.25
C TYR A 231 -14.20 -7.01 -8.15
N GLU A 232 -15.45 -7.42 -8.40
CA GLU A 232 -15.89 -8.81 -8.32
C GLU A 232 -15.18 -9.71 -9.34
N ASP A 233 -14.84 -9.18 -10.52
CA ASP A 233 -14.09 -9.91 -11.53
C ASP A 233 -12.66 -10.23 -11.03
N VAL A 234 -12.02 -9.26 -10.38
CA VAL A 234 -10.67 -9.39 -9.84
C VAL A 234 -10.67 -10.31 -8.61
N ASP A 235 -11.60 -10.13 -7.68
CA ASP A 235 -11.74 -10.98 -6.49
C ASP A 235 -11.99 -12.44 -6.88
N LEU A 236 -12.91 -12.70 -7.81
CA LEU A 236 -13.20 -14.06 -8.29
C LEU A 236 -11.97 -14.70 -8.93
N TYR A 237 -11.25 -13.95 -9.77
CA TYR A 237 -10.06 -14.47 -10.43
C TYR A 237 -8.96 -14.80 -9.43
N MET A 238 -8.65 -13.90 -8.50
CA MET A 238 -7.63 -14.11 -7.47
C MET A 238 -7.92 -15.34 -6.60
N ARG A 239 -9.19 -15.53 -6.20
CA ARG A 239 -9.63 -16.72 -5.45
C ARG A 239 -9.48 -18.01 -6.25
N THR A 240 -9.80 -17.95 -7.54
CA THR A 240 -9.70 -19.13 -8.41
C THR A 240 -8.24 -19.48 -8.67
N LEU A 241 -7.38 -18.47 -8.88
CA LEU A 241 -5.95 -18.65 -9.09
C LEU A 241 -5.27 -19.23 -7.84
N SER A 242 -5.60 -18.72 -6.64
CA SER A 242 -4.97 -19.18 -5.39
C SER A 242 -5.19 -20.67 -5.16
N GLU A 243 -6.40 -21.16 -5.48
CA GLU A 243 -6.81 -22.56 -5.31
C GLU A 243 -6.62 -23.42 -6.57
N SER A 244 -6.00 -22.88 -7.63
CA SER A 244 -5.73 -23.66 -8.84
C SER A 244 -4.73 -24.80 -8.57
N SER A 245 -4.94 -25.93 -9.25
CA SER A 245 -4.06 -27.11 -9.14
C SER A 245 -2.59 -26.78 -9.42
N GLU A 246 -2.35 -25.93 -10.41
CA GLU A 246 -1.03 -25.49 -10.84
C GLU A 246 -0.35 -24.67 -9.75
N ASN A 247 -1.07 -23.73 -9.14
CA ASN A 247 -0.54 -22.88 -8.08
C ASN A 247 -0.26 -23.70 -6.81
N ILE A 248 -1.20 -24.54 -6.37
CA ILE A 248 -1.00 -25.44 -5.22
C ILE A 248 0.24 -26.31 -5.44
N LYS A 249 0.37 -26.92 -6.63
CA LYS A 249 1.53 -27.74 -6.97
C LYS A 249 2.84 -26.95 -6.88
N ALA A 250 2.87 -25.69 -7.32
CA ALA A 250 4.06 -24.85 -7.24
C ALA A 250 4.51 -24.61 -5.79
N PHE A 251 3.57 -24.37 -4.87
CA PHE A 251 3.86 -24.24 -3.44
C PHE A 251 4.29 -25.56 -2.80
N ASP A 252 3.68 -26.69 -3.18
CA ASP A 252 4.07 -28.01 -2.71
C ASP A 252 5.49 -28.40 -3.16
N ASP A 253 5.83 -28.14 -4.43
CA ASP A 253 7.17 -28.39 -4.98
C ASP A 253 8.22 -27.54 -4.25
N LEU A 254 7.90 -26.27 -3.96
CA LEU A 254 8.74 -25.40 -3.16
C LEU A 254 8.94 -25.95 -1.74
N TYR A 255 7.86 -26.37 -1.07
CA TYR A 255 7.96 -26.98 0.27
C TYR A 255 8.88 -28.21 0.27
N ARG A 256 8.67 -29.14 -0.66
CA ARG A 256 9.50 -30.36 -0.80
C ARG A 256 10.97 -30.01 -1.02
N LYS A 257 11.26 -29.04 -1.89
CA LYS A 257 12.62 -28.54 -2.14
C LYS A 257 13.27 -28.02 -0.86
N ILE A 258 12.56 -27.23 -0.05
CA ILE A 258 13.11 -26.68 1.20
C ILE A 258 13.31 -27.76 2.27
N MET A 259 12.38 -28.71 2.38
CA MET A 259 12.50 -29.80 3.35
C MET A 259 13.67 -30.75 3.05
N ALA A 260 14.08 -30.87 1.78
CA ALA A 260 15.23 -31.68 1.37
C ALA A 260 16.61 -31.04 1.70
N ILE A 261 16.66 -29.80 2.20
CA ILE A 261 17.90 -29.10 2.53
C ILE A 261 18.52 -29.71 3.79
N LYS A 262 19.77 -30.18 3.66
CA LYS A 262 20.59 -30.74 4.75
C LYS A 262 21.27 -29.66 5.57
#